data_AF-A0A8F4WYR0-F1
#
_entry.id   AF-A0A8F4WYR0-F1
#
_cell.length_a   1.000
_cell.length_b   1.000
_cell.length_c   1.000
_cell.angle_alpha   90.00
_cell.angle_beta   90.00
_cell.angle_gamma   90.00
#
_symmetry.space_group_name_H-M   'P 1'
#
loop_
_entity.id
_entity.type
_entity.pdbx_description
1 polymer ?
#
loop_
_entity_poly.entity_id
_entity_poly.type
_entity_poly.pdbx_seq_one_letter_code
_entity_poly.pdbx_strand_id
1 'polypeptide(L)'
;MFISQMLRAPRGHHHPLKHLTLITFLFDSFAEFVSAYDRMVISHDEQPHFRVSANKRLKTTRVLTSPNRQTMARKPKKLKPPIRASIVRLLLTGLPKQDICDKFDITICTLNRIIREEEGLKYKRKEIELELNLQAYRSTWTNAVSLNKDASAKKIRYVIPETYAWLYRNDREWLNTQIRKLPSGRGGNNSRLNWDERDVSLVSLVETVLKESAQKPDGAHIKMNDIYRLVPMLYRSLEIKDRYPKTRALIRKIICGRY
;
A
#
# COMPACT_ATOMS: atom_id res chain seq x y z
N MET A 1 18.47 -4.84 -33.46
CA MET A 1 17.16 -4.27 -33.89
C MET A 1 16.47 -3.58 -32.70
N PHE A 2 16.90 -2.36 -32.36
CA PHE A 2 16.31 -1.55 -31.27
C PHE A 2 14.92 -1.02 -31.66
N ILE A 3 14.79 -0.50 -32.88
CA ILE A 3 13.55 0.06 -33.46
C ILE A 3 12.44 -1.00 -33.52
N SER A 4 12.78 -2.25 -33.85
CA SER A 4 11.82 -3.35 -33.99
C SER A 4 11.18 -3.78 -32.67
N GLN A 5 11.78 -3.45 -31.52
CA GLN A 5 11.19 -3.67 -30.19
C GLN A 5 10.17 -2.59 -29.80
N MET A 6 10.19 -1.43 -30.47
CA MET A 6 9.30 -0.30 -30.18
C MET A 6 8.08 -0.25 -31.13
N LEU A 7 8.21 -0.78 -32.35
CA LEU A 7 7.14 -0.81 -33.35
C LEU A 7 6.19 -2.02 -33.21
N ARG A 8 6.45 -2.96 -32.30
CA ARG A 8 5.61 -4.15 -32.08
C ARG A 8 4.72 -3.98 -30.85
N ALA A 9 3.53 -4.57 -30.90
CA ALA A 9 2.59 -4.59 -29.78
C ALA A 9 3.27 -5.13 -28.49
N PRO A 10 3.14 -4.43 -27.35
CA PRO A 10 3.96 -4.67 -26.18
C PRO A 10 3.62 -6.02 -25.53
N ARG A 11 4.64 -6.87 -25.34
CA ARG A 11 4.54 -8.11 -24.54
C ARG A 11 5.10 -7.95 -23.13
N GLY A 12 5.48 -6.73 -22.70
CA GLY A 12 6.05 -6.45 -21.39
C GLY A 12 6.29 -4.95 -21.15
N HIS A 13 6.83 -4.62 -19.97
CA HIS A 13 7.16 -3.24 -19.59
C HIS A 13 8.40 -2.74 -20.35
N HIS A 14 8.26 -1.63 -21.08
CA HIS A 14 9.40 -0.93 -21.69
C HIS A 14 10.01 0.06 -20.71
N HIS A 15 11.34 0.15 -20.70
CA HIS A 15 12.06 1.09 -19.85
C HIS A 15 11.88 2.51 -20.37
N PRO A 16 11.54 3.51 -19.52
CA PRO A 16 11.26 4.88 -19.95
C PRO A 16 12.41 5.53 -20.74
N LEU A 17 13.67 5.17 -20.46
CA LEU A 17 14.81 5.65 -21.24
C LEU A 17 14.78 5.24 -22.72
N LYS A 18 14.21 4.08 -23.07
CA LYS A 18 14.11 3.67 -24.49
C LYS A 18 13.17 4.58 -25.28
N HIS A 19 12.11 5.05 -24.62
CA HIS A 19 11.21 6.04 -25.19
C HIS A 19 11.88 7.41 -25.31
N LEU A 20 12.60 7.83 -24.27
CA LEU A 20 13.28 9.12 -24.27
C LEU A 20 14.38 9.19 -25.34
N THR A 21 15.13 8.11 -25.55
CA THR A 21 16.14 7.99 -26.61
C THR A 21 15.53 8.00 -28.02
N LEU A 22 14.38 7.35 -28.24
CA LEU A 22 13.70 7.45 -29.53
C LEU A 22 13.12 8.85 -29.77
N ILE A 23 12.54 9.46 -28.74
CA ILE A 23 11.95 10.81 -28.82
C ILE A 23 13.04 11.81 -29.20
N THR A 24 14.17 11.79 -28.50
CA THR A 24 15.31 12.68 -28.79
C THR A 24 15.98 12.40 -30.13
N PHE A 25 15.88 11.17 -30.65
CA PHE A 25 16.35 10.84 -32.01
C PHE A 25 15.42 11.34 -33.11
N LEU A 26 14.10 11.40 -32.87
CA LEU A 26 13.10 11.79 -33.88
C LEU A 26 12.77 13.28 -33.85
N PHE A 27 12.85 13.88 -32.67
CA PHE A 27 12.60 15.29 -32.41
C PHE A 27 13.84 15.76 -31.66
N ASP A 28 14.71 16.50 -32.34
CA ASP A 28 16.03 16.93 -31.86
C ASP A 28 15.98 17.53 -30.43
N SER A 29 14.79 17.96 -29.98
CA SER A 29 14.48 18.15 -28.56
C SER A 29 13.16 17.51 -28.10
N PHE A 30 13.09 17.24 -26.79
CA PHE A 30 11.84 16.81 -26.13
C PHE A 30 10.72 17.86 -26.22
N ALA A 31 11.05 19.14 -26.29
CA ALA A 31 10.07 20.23 -26.38
C ALA A 31 9.34 20.23 -27.73
N GLU A 32 10.04 19.91 -28.83
CA GLU A 32 9.44 19.75 -30.15
C GLU A 32 8.50 18.56 -30.21
N PHE A 33 8.87 17.45 -29.56
CA PHE A 33 8.00 16.29 -29.42
C PHE A 33 6.69 16.62 -28.70
N VAL A 34 6.74 17.30 -27.55
CA VAL A 34 5.54 17.68 -26.79
C VAL A 34 4.64 18.58 -27.64
N SER A 35 5.24 19.56 -28.32
CA SER A 35 4.51 20.48 -29.20
C SER A 35 3.84 19.75 -30.38
N ALA A 36 4.50 18.75 -30.97
CA ALA A 36 3.94 17.93 -32.05
C ALA A 36 2.85 16.98 -31.55
N TYR A 37 3.06 16.36 -30.38
CA TYR A 37 2.09 15.48 -29.74
C TYR A 37 0.81 16.24 -29.40
N ASP A 38 0.91 17.42 -28.79
CA ASP A 38 -0.25 18.23 -28.43
C ASP A 38 -1.03 18.67 -29.67
N ARG A 39 -0.35 19.09 -30.75
CA ARG A 39 -1.00 19.38 -32.04
C ARG A 39 -1.76 18.17 -32.60
N MET A 40 -1.21 16.97 -32.46
CA MET A 40 -1.86 15.74 -32.93
C MET A 40 -3.05 15.35 -32.05
N VAL A 41 -2.94 15.46 -30.72
CA VAL A 41 -4.04 15.20 -29.79
C VAL A 41 -5.20 16.18 -30.02
N ILE A 42 -4.89 17.46 -30.27
CA ILE A 42 -5.89 18.48 -30.60
C ILE A 42 -6.60 18.15 -31.93
N SER A 43 -5.87 17.63 -32.94
CA SER A 43 -6.49 17.22 -34.22
C SER A 43 -7.37 15.97 -34.13
N HIS A 44 -7.22 15.15 -33.07
CA HIS A 44 -8.01 13.92 -32.86
C HIS A 44 -9.17 14.11 -31.86
N ASP A 45 -9.34 15.29 -31.27
CA ASP A 45 -10.36 15.55 -30.24
C ASP A 45 -11.79 15.75 -30.81
N GLU A 46 -11.99 15.62 -32.14
CA GLU A 46 -13.32 15.53 -32.73
C GLU A 46 -13.95 14.12 -32.69
N GLN A 47 -13.23 13.08 -32.22
CA GLN A 47 -13.82 11.74 -32.06
C GLN A 47 -13.44 11.10 -30.70
N PRO A 48 -14.40 10.85 -29.79
CA PRO A 48 -14.11 10.38 -28.45
C PRO A 48 -13.85 8.87 -28.43
N HIS A 49 -12.58 8.45 -28.44
CA HIS A 49 -12.20 7.05 -28.23
C HIS A 49 -11.40 6.83 -26.94
N PHE A 50 -12.15 6.50 -25.89
CA PHE A 50 -11.93 5.40 -24.94
C PHE A 50 -10.49 4.84 -24.84
N ARG A 51 -9.79 5.17 -23.75
CA ARG A 51 -8.62 4.41 -23.29
C ARG A 51 -9.05 3.00 -22.89
N VAL A 52 -8.87 2.02 -23.79
CA VAL A 52 -9.03 0.60 -23.47
C VAL A 52 -7.91 0.18 -22.53
N SER A 53 -8.23 0.01 -21.25
CA SER A 53 -7.46 -0.87 -20.37
C SER A 53 -7.67 -2.30 -20.87
N ALA A 54 -6.61 -2.92 -21.39
CA ALA A 54 -6.61 -4.32 -21.72
C ALA A 54 -6.85 -5.12 -20.41
N ASN A 55 -8.06 -5.64 -20.23
CA ASN A 55 -8.39 -6.93 -19.58
C ASN A 55 -9.89 -7.02 -19.20
N LYS A 56 -10.71 -7.53 -20.11
CA LYS A 56 -11.73 -8.58 -19.86
C LYS A 56 -12.55 -8.78 -21.13
N ARG A 57 -12.33 -9.91 -21.78
CA ARG A 57 -13.13 -10.40 -22.91
C ARG A 57 -14.48 -10.88 -22.35
N LEU A 58 -15.50 -10.02 -22.35
CA LEU A 58 -16.89 -10.45 -22.22
C LEU A 58 -17.42 -10.78 -23.61
N LYS A 59 -17.87 -12.03 -23.77
CA LYS A 59 -18.56 -12.54 -24.95
C LYS A 59 -19.85 -11.75 -25.16
N THR A 60 -19.90 -10.92 -26.19
CA THR A 60 -21.15 -10.36 -26.72
C THR A 60 -21.80 -11.38 -27.63
N THR A 61 -22.83 -12.04 -27.12
CA THR A 61 -23.80 -12.77 -27.94
C THR A 61 -24.57 -11.74 -28.76
N ARG A 62 -24.40 -11.76 -30.09
CA ARG A 62 -25.25 -11.05 -31.04
C ARG A 62 -26.69 -11.53 -30.86
N VAL A 63 -27.58 -10.65 -30.41
CA VAL A 63 -29.03 -10.86 -30.56
C VAL A 63 -29.47 -10.02 -31.75
N LEU A 64 -30.04 -10.73 -32.72
CA LEU A 64 -30.57 -10.21 -33.97
C LEU A 64 -31.83 -9.36 -33.71
N THR A 65 -31.94 -8.34 -34.54
CA THR A 65 -33.05 -7.43 -34.80
C THR A 65 -34.46 -8.06 -34.74
N SER A 66 -35.39 -7.37 -34.08
CA SER A 66 -36.83 -7.49 -34.35
C SER A 66 -37.31 -6.21 -35.07
N PRO A 67 -37.95 -6.31 -36.24
CA PRO A 67 -38.39 -5.15 -37.01
C PRO A 67 -39.88 -4.90 -36.76
N ASN A 68 -40.26 -4.36 -35.60
CA ASN A 68 -41.50 -3.58 -35.50
C ASN A 68 -41.57 -2.76 -34.21
N ARG A 69 -41.29 -1.46 -34.28
CA ARG A 69 -41.81 -0.52 -33.29
C ARG A 69 -42.09 0.81 -33.97
N GLN A 70 -43.35 1.03 -34.28
CA GLN A 70 -43.91 2.31 -34.67
C GLN A 70 -43.36 3.42 -33.74
N THR A 71 -42.58 4.32 -34.31
CA THR A 71 -42.04 5.50 -33.63
C THR A 71 -43.11 6.56 -33.57
N MET A 72 -43.95 6.53 -32.53
CA MET A 72 -44.79 7.70 -32.22
C MET A 72 -43.87 8.87 -31.86
N ALA A 73 -43.90 9.93 -32.67
CA ALA A 73 -43.19 11.18 -32.41
C ALA A 73 -43.76 11.84 -31.14
N ARG A 74 -43.19 11.49 -29.98
CA ARG A 74 -43.58 12.07 -28.70
C ARG A 74 -42.85 13.40 -28.51
N LYS A 75 -43.58 14.50 -28.61
CA LYS A 75 -43.14 15.83 -28.11
C LYS A 75 -42.64 15.65 -26.67
N PRO A 76 -41.41 16.06 -26.31
CA PRO A 76 -40.86 15.74 -25.00
C PRO A 76 -41.68 16.45 -23.92
N LYS A 77 -42.27 15.67 -23.01
CA LYS A 77 -42.94 16.20 -21.82
C LYS A 77 -41.87 16.89 -20.98
N LYS A 78 -41.89 18.23 -20.89
CA LYS A 78 -41.03 18.97 -19.95
C LYS A 78 -41.36 18.50 -18.53
N LEU A 79 -40.37 18.00 -17.80
CA LEU A 79 -40.55 17.58 -16.41
C LEU A 79 -40.98 18.78 -15.57
N LYS A 80 -42.06 18.66 -14.80
CA LYS A 80 -42.61 19.77 -14.01
C LYS A 80 -41.54 20.27 -13.01
N PRO A 81 -41.36 21.61 -12.86
CA PRO A 81 -40.38 22.21 -11.93
C PRO A 81 -40.35 21.63 -10.50
N PRO A 82 -41.49 21.32 -9.83
CA PRO A 82 -41.46 20.75 -8.47
C PRO A 82 -40.84 19.35 -8.40
N ILE A 83 -40.98 18.55 -9.47
CA ILE A 83 -40.40 17.21 -9.54
C ILE A 83 -38.88 17.32 -9.71
N ARG A 84 -38.41 18.27 -10.52
CA ARG A 84 -36.98 18.56 -10.69
C ARG A 84 -36.32 18.96 -9.37
N ALA A 85 -36.91 19.90 -8.62
CA ALA A 85 -36.38 20.32 -7.32
C ALA A 85 -36.30 19.15 -6.32
N SER A 86 -37.30 18.26 -6.33
CA SER A 86 -37.33 17.06 -5.49
C SER A 86 -36.22 16.07 -5.85
N ILE A 87 -35.96 15.87 -7.15
CA ILE A 87 -34.85 15.03 -7.65
C ILE A 87 -33.50 15.63 -7.24
N VAL A 88 -33.31 16.94 -7.41
CA VAL A 88 -32.07 17.62 -7.02
C VAL A 88 -31.83 17.48 -5.52
N ARG A 89 -32.86 17.65 -4.68
CA ARG A 89 -32.75 17.44 -3.23
C ARG A 89 -32.30 16.01 -2.89
N LEU A 90 -32.88 15.00 -3.52
CA LEU A 90 -32.50 13.58 -3.28
C LEU A 90 -31.13 13.23 -3.86
N LEU A 91 -30.71 13.87 -4.95
CA LEU A 91 -29.34 13.76 -5.46
C LEU A 91 -28.33 14.32 -4.45
N LEU A 92 -28.70 15.36 -3.71
CA LEU A 92 -27.87 15.97 -2.67
C LEU A 92 -27.90 15.20 -1.34
N THR A 93 -28.85 14.29 -1.12
CA THR A 93 -28.79 13.38 0.04
C THR A 93 -27.88 12.17 -0.18
N GLY A 94 -27.27 12.05 -1.37
CA GLY A 94 -26.33 10.96 -1.69
C GLY A 94 -26.98 9.64 -2.11
N LEU A 95 -28.28 9.64 -2.43
CA LEU A 95 -28.95 8.46 -2.98
C LEU A 95 -28.31 8.07 -4.33
N PRO A 96 -28.18 6.76 -4.61
CA PRO A 96 -27.65 6.30 -5.88
C PRO A 96 -28.63 6.65 -7.00
N LYS A 97 -28.10 6.80 -8.21
CA LYS A 97 -28.87 7.24 -9.38
C LYS A 97 -30.02 6.29 -9.72
N GLN A 98 -29.82 4.99 -9.50
CA GLN A 98 -30.80 3.96 -9.80
C GLN A 98 -32.03 4.09 -8.91
N ASP A 99 -31.86 4.20 -7.60
CA ASP A 99 -32.97 4.40 -6.66
C ASP A 99 -33.79 5.67 -6.98
N ILE A 100 -33.14 6.72 -7.46
CA ILE A 100 -33.81 7.95 -7.89
C ILE A 100 -34.58 7.71 -9.20
N CYS A 101 -34.01 6.98 -10.14
CA CYS A 101 -34.71 6.57 -11.36
C CYS A 101 -35.97 5.77 -11.04
N ASP A 102 -35.87 4.80 -10.14
CA ASP A 102 -36.98 3.93 -9.75
C ASP A 102 -38.06 4.70 -8.98
N LYS A 103 -37.64 5.57 -8.05
CA LYS A 103 -38.56 6.36 -7.21
C LYS A 103 -39.41 7.35 -8.01
N PHE A 104 -38.89 7.90 -9.10
CA PHE A 104 -39.60 8.89 -9.92
C PHE A 104 -40.10 8.34 -11.25
N ASP A 105 -39.85 7.06 -11.54
CA ASP A 105 -40.13 6.40 -12.82
C ASP A 105 -39.51 7.16 -14.01
N ILE A 106 -38.21 7.47 -13.89
CA ILE A 106 -37.46 8.26 -14.87
C ILE A 106 -36.23 7.49 -15.36
N THR A 107 -35.93 7.58 -16.66
CA THR A 107 -34.73 6.95 -17.24
C THR A 107 -33.43 7.62 -16.74
N ILE A 108 -32.35 6.82 -16.65
CA ILE A 108 -31.03 7.32 -16.24
C ILE A 108 -30.49 8.43 -17.16
N CYS A 109 -30.87 8.41 -18.44
CA CYS A 109 -30.53 9.45 -19.41
C CYS A 109 -31.14 10.80 -19.02
N THR A 110 -32.43 10.80 -18.63
CA THR A 110 -33.13 12.01 -18.17
C THR A 110 -32.52 12.52 -16.87
N LEU A 111 -32.18 11.63 -15.93
CA LEU A 111 -31.50 12.02 -14.68
C LEU A 111 -30.12 12.64 -14.95
N ASN A 112 -29.31 12.01 -15.81
CA ASN A 112 -28.02 12.56 -16.20
C ASN A 112 -28.15 13.89 -16.94
N ARG A 113 -29.23 14.10 -17.71
CA ARG A 113 -29.54 15.38 -18.35
C ARG A 113 -29.83 16.46 -17.30
N ILE A 114 -30.63 16.16 -16.28
CA ILE A 114 -30.87 17.08 -15.14
C ILE A 114 -29.55 17.43 -14.45
N ILE A 115 -28.68 16.44 -14.18
CA ILE A 115 -27.37 16.67 -13.56
C ILE A 115 -26.46 17.56 -14.42
N ARG A 116 -26.61 17.54 -15.75
CA ARG A 116 -25.85 18.39 -16.67
C ARG A 116 -26.43 19.79 -16.80
N GLU A 117 -27.76 19.92 -16.78
CA GLU A 117 -28.46 21.20 -16.88
C GLU A 117 -28.31 22.06 -15.61
N GLU A 118 -28.20 21.43 -14.44
CA GLU A 118 -27.99 22.14 -13.17
C GLU A 118 -26.50 22.40 -12.92
N GLU A 119 -26.06 23.65 -13.03
CA GLU A 119 -24.68 24.05 -12.79
C GLU A 119 -24.22 23.70 -11.36
N GLY A 120 -22.99 23.20 -11.22
CA GLY A 120 -22.42 22.85 -9.92
C GLY A 120 -22.92 21.55 -9.28
N LEU A 121 -24.06 20.99 -9.71
CA LEU A 121 -24.66 19.79 -9.10
C LEU A 121 -23.74 18.56 -9.23
N LYS A 122 -22.99 18.47 -10.32
CA LYS A 122 -21.95 17.44 -10.53
C LYS A 122 -20.86 17.48 -9.45
N TYR A 123 -20.41 18.67 -9.06
CA TYR A 123 -19.35 18.84 -8.05
C TYR A 123 -19.87 18.53 -6.65
N LYS A 124 -21.03 19.12 -6.28
CA LYS A 124 -21.69 18.83 -5.00
C LYS A 124 -21.94 17.33 -4.81
N ARG A 125 -22.38 16.64 -5.86
CA ARG A 125 -22.60 15.19 -5.81
C ARG A 125 -21.30 14.40 -5.63
N LYS A 126 -20.21 14.80 -6.30
CA LYS A 126 -18.89 14.17 -6.08
C LYS A 126 -18.40 14.37 -4.65
N GLU A 127 -18.65 15.54 -4.07
CA GLU A 127 -18.30 15.85 -2.69
C GLU A 127 -19.08 14.97 -1.70
N ILE A 128 -20.40 14.86 -1.87
CA ILE A 128 -21.24 13.95 -1.07
C ILE A 128 -20.81 12.49 -1.25
N GLU A 129 -20.53 12.07 -2.48
CA GLU A 129 -20.07 10.70 -2.77
C GLU A 129 -18.70 10.42 -2.11
N LEU A 130 -17.79 11.41 -2.10
CA LEU A 130 -16.54 11.32 -1.38
C LEU A 130 -16.79 11.18 0.12
N GLU A 131 -17.66 12.01 0.70
CA GLU A 131 -17.98 11.99 2.13
C GLU A 131 -18.61 10.67 2.59
N LEU A 132 -19.57 10.14 1.82
CA LEU A 132 -20.18 8.83 2.08
C LEU A 132 -19.15 7.70 1.99
N ASN A 133 -18.28 7.75 0.97
CA ASN A 133 -17.20 6.78 0.86
C ASN A 133 -16.22 6.89 2.04
N LEU A 134 -15.83 8.11 2.43
CA LEU A 134 -14.99 8.34 3.61
C LEU A 134 -15.63 7.68 4.83
N GLN A 135 -16.91 7.89 5.09
CA GLN A 135 -17.61 7.30 6.22
C GLN A 135 -17.65 5.76 6.15
N ALA A 136 -17.91 5.18 4.97
CA ALA A 136 -17.92 3.73 4.77
C ALA A 136 -16.53 3.10 4.98
N TYR A 137 -15.48 3.69 4.43
CA TYR A 137 -14.11 3.20 4.61
C TYR A 137 -13.59 3.43 6.05
N ARG A 138 -13.95 4.56 6.68
CA ARG A 138 -13.64 4.81 8.09
C ARG A 138 -14.32 3.79 9.00
N SER A 139 -15.60 3.47 8.76
CA SER A 139 -16.33 2.48 9.57
C SER A 139 -15.77 1.06 9.41
N THR A 140 -15.43 0.64 8.19
CA THR A 140 -14.76 -0.65 7.97
C THR A 140 -13.39 -0.71 8.65
N TRP A 141 -12.62 0.38 8.64
CA TRP A 141 -11.37 0.47 9.39
C TRP A 141 -11.60 0.35 10.90
N THR A 142 -12.53 1.11 11.48
CA THR A 142 -12.82 1.06 12.92
C THR A 142 -13.32 -0.31 13.35
N ASN A 143 -14.11 -0.99 12.51
CA ASN A 143 -14.58 -2.35 12.76
C ASN A 143 -13.44 -3.37 12.72
N ALA A 144 -12.49 -3.24 11.79
CA ALA A 144 -11.32 -4.12 11.74
C ALA A 144 -10.41 -3.94 12.98
N VAL A 145 -10.28 -2.69 13.44
CA VAL A 145 -9.54 -2.36 14.68
C VAL A 145 -10.25 -2.91 15.91
N SER A 146 -11.57 -2.77 16.01
CA SER A 146 -12.33 -3.25 17.18
C SER A 146 -12.32 -4.78 17.31
N LEU A 147 -12.29 -5.49 16.18
CA LEU A 147 -12.14 -6.95 16.13
C LEU A 147 -10.72 -7.41 16.54
N ASN A 148 -9.71 -6.55 16.37
CA ASN A 148 -8.30 -6.88 16.58
C ASN A 148 -7.60 -5.84 17.49
N LYS A 149 -8.09 -5.65 18.72
CA LYS A 149 -7.64 -4.58 19.64
C LYS A 149 -6.13 -4.57 19.92
N ASP A 150 -5.49 -5.73 19.95
CA ASP A 150 -4.04 -5.87 20.21
C ASP A 150 -3.19 -5.93 18.94
N ALA A 151 -3.81 -5.85 17.77
CA ALA A 151 -3.08 -5.94 16.51
C ALA A 151 -2.39 -4.61 16.18
N SER A 152 -1.13 -4.71 15.76
CA SER A 152 -0.43 -3.55 15.20
C SER A 152 -1.07 -3.10 13.87
N ALA A 153 -0.86 -1.82 13.52
CA ALA A 153 -1.29 -1.27 12.24
C ALA A 153 -0.81 -2.08 11.02
N LYS A 154 0.36 -2.74 11.13
CA LYS A 154 0.87 -3.65 10.10
C LYS A 154 -0.07 -4.83 9.89
N LYS A 155 -0.53 -5.46 10.97
CA LYS A 155 -1.44 -6.61 10.91
C LYS A 155 -2.81 -6.22 10.36
N ILE A 156 -3.36 -5.08 10.80
CA ILE A 156 -4.65 -4.56 10.28
C ILE A 156 -4.57 -4.28 8.77
N ARG A 157 -3.46 -3.71 8.30
CA ARG A 157 -3.23 -3.49 6.86
C ARG A 157 -3.28 -4.77 6.03
N TYR A 158 -2.83 -5.91 6.57
CA TYR A 158 -2.93 -7.20 5.87
C TYR A 158 -4.36 -7.74 5.82
N VAL A 159 -5.17 -7.45 6.84
CA VAL A 159 -6.57 -7.92 6.91
C VAL A 159 -7.44 -7.13 5.93
N ILE A 160 -7.25 -5.81 5.83
CA ILE A 160 -8.07 -4.92 4.99
C ILE A 160 -7.21 -4.05 4.05
N PRO A 161 -6.54 -4.67 3.05
CA PRO A 161 -5.61 -3.96 2.16
C PRO A 161 -6.31 -2.91 1.27
N GLU A 162 -7.53 -3.21 0.81
CA GLU A 162 -8.31 -2.31 -0.05
C GLU A 162 -8.73 -1.04 0.69
N THR A 163 -9.31 -1.20 1.89
CA THR A 163 -9.69 -0.08 2.76
C THR A 163 -8.50 0.80 3.10
N TYR A 164 -7.37 0.20 3.47
CA TYR A 164 -6.15 0.94 3.76
C TYR A 164 -5.68 1.75 2.54
N ALA A 165 -5.62 1.12 1.36
CA ALA A 165 -5.13 1.76 0.16
C ALA A 165 -6.06 2.91 -0.31
N TRP A 166 -7.37 2.78 -0.10
CA TRP A 166 -8.32 3.84 -0.42
C TRP A 166 -8.20 5.02 0.56
N LEU A 167 -8.18 4.75 1.87
CA LEU A 167 -8.02 5.79 2.90
C LEU A 167 -6.67 6.51 2.79
N TYR A 168 -5.60 5.80 2.43
CA TYR A 168 -4.30 6.44 2.24
C TYR A 168 -4.30 7.49 1.11
N ARG A 169 -5.09 7.27 0.07
CA ARG A 169 -5.19 8.17 -1.09
C ARG A 169 -6.14 9.33 -0.86
N ASN A 170 -7.23 9.11 -0.13
CA ASN A 170 -8.32 10.07 0.01
C ASN A 170 -8.36 10.77 1.39
N ASP A 171 -7.77 10.17 2.43
CA ASP A 171 -7.89 10.61 3.83
C ASP A 171 -6.71 10.19 4.71
N ARG A 172 -5.53 10.62 4.29
CA ARG A 172 -4.26 10.22 4.91
C ARG A 172 -4.11 10.71 6.35
N GLU A 173 -4.59 11.91 6.63
CA GLU A 173 -4.46 12.51 7.97
C GLU A 173 -5.27 11.75 9.00
N TRP A 174 -6.54 11.47 8.71
CA TRP A 174 -7.38 10.65 9.57
C TRP A 174 -6.76 9.27 9.78
N LEU A 175 -6.33 8.60 8.71
CA LEU A 175 -5.70 7.29 8.81
C LEU A 175 -4.46 7.29 9.72
N ASN A 176 -3.60 8.30 9.59
CA ASN A 176 -2.42 8.45 10.44
C ASN A 176 -2.78 8.69 11.91
N THR A 177 -3.82 9.48 12.20
CA THR A 177 -4.29 9.67 13.58
C THR A 177 -4.78 8.36 14.20
N GLN A 178 -5.45 7.51 13.44
CA GLN A 178 -5.88 6.19 13.90
C GLN A 178 -4.69 5.22 14.09
N ILE A 179 -3.74 5.21 13.14
CA ILE A 179 -2.53 4.37 13.24
C ILE A 179 -1.69 4.71 14.48
N ARG A 180 -1.59 6.00 14.85
CA ARG A 180 -0.88 6.43 16.06
C ARG A 180 -1.50 5.92 17.37
N LYS A 181 -2.80 5.61 17.38
CA LYS A 181 -3.50 5.07 18.55
C LYS A 181 -3.30 3.56 18.72
N LEU A 182 -2.84 2.87 17.68
CA LEU A 182 -2.65 1.42 17.69
C LEU A 182 -1.32 1.03 18.34
N PRO A 183 -1.23 -0.15 18.95
CA PRO A 183 0.01 -0.63 19.53
C PRO A 183 1.12 -0.73 18.47
N SER A 184 2.30 -0.26 18.84
CA SER A 184 3.47 -0.37 17.97
C SER A 184 3.82 -1.85 17.79
N GLY A 185 3.84 -2.31 16.54
CA GLY A 185 4.32 -3.66 16.21
C GLY A 185 5.83 -3.81 16.36
N ARG A 186 6.55 -2.74 16.74
CA ARG A 186 7.96 -2.81 17.12
C ARG A 186 8.03 -3.30 18.56
N GLY A 187 8.28 -4.60 18.73
CA GLY A 187 8.81 -5.09 20.00
C GLY A 187 10.08 -4.31 20.31
N GLY A 188 10.12 -3.62 21.45
CA GLY A 188 11.32 -2.93 21.89
C GLY A 188 12.53 -3.88 21.90
N ASN A 189 13.72 -3.31 21.77
CA ASN A 189 14.99 -4.01 21.69
C ASN A 189 15.17 -4.95 22.90
N ASN A 190 14.79 -6.22 22.76
CA ASN A 190 15.22 -7.38 23.54
C ASN A 190 15.52 -7.17 25.04
N SER A 191 14.81 -6.29 25.75
CA SER A 191 14.98 -6.06 27.19
C SER A 191 14.54 -7.28 28.01
N ARG A 192 13.85 -8.22 27.36
CA ARG A 192 13.58 -9.58 27.84
C ARG A 192 14.82 -10.49 27.90
N LEU A 193 15.97 -10.07 27.38
CA LEU A 193 17.19 -10.85 27.51
C LEU A 193 17.71 -10.71 28.95
N ASN A 194 17.50 -11.75 29.74
CA ASN A 194 18.10 -11.89 31.07
C ASN A 194 19.63 -12.05 30.91
N TRP A 195 20.36 -10.96 31.12
CA TRP A 195 21.81 -10.95 30.98
C TRP A 195 22.50 -11.75 32.09
N ASP A 196 21.87 -11.89 33.26
CA ASP A 196 22.42 -12.66 34.37
C ASP A 196 22.38 -14.16 34.08
N GLU A 197 21.29 -14.67 33.49
CA GLU A 197 21.21 -16.06 33.03
C GLU A 197 22.24 -16.35 31.92
N ARG A 198 22.41 -15.41 30.99
CA ARG A 198 23.45 -15.52 29.95
C ARG A 198 24.85 -15.51 30.52
N ASP A 199 25.11 -14.69 31.53
CA ASP A 199 26.42 -14.62 32.20
C ASP A 199 26.73 -15.91 32.96
N VAL A 200 25.75 -16.48 33.66
CA VAL A 200 25.89 -17.80 34.31
C VAL A 200 26.17 -18.89 33.28
N SER A 201 25.45 -18.88 32.16
CA SER A 201 25.65 -19.85 31.07
C SER A 201 27.02 -19.73 30.41
N LEU A 202 27.56 -18.51 30.32
CA LEU A 202 28.88 -18.27 29.75
C LEU A 202 29.99 -18.72 30.72
N VAL A 203 29.81 -18.50 32.02
CA VAL A 203 30.68 -19.02 33.09
C VAL A 203 30.76 -20.55 33.01
N SER A 204 29.62 -21.24 32.99
CA SER A 204 29.60 -22.70 32.96
C SER A 204 30.24 -23.27 31.70
N LEU A 205 30.05 -22.60 30.55
CA LEU A 205 30.71 -22.97 29.30
C LEU A 205 32.23 -22.85 29.41
N VAL A 206 32.75 -21.73 29.93
CA VAL A 206 34.19 -21.53 30.11
C VAL A 206 34.77 -22.56 31.07
N GLU A 207 34.12 -22.84 32.20
CA GLU A 207 34.57 -23.85 33.15
C GLU A 207 34.59 -25.26 32.56
N THR A 208 33.58 -25.62 31.75
CA THR A 208 33.48 -26.94 31.13
C THR A 208 34.62 -27.14 30.12
N VAL A 209 34.82 -26.17 29.23
CA VAL A 209 35.87 -26.25 28.20
C VAL A 209 37.28 -26.22 28.83
N LEU A 210 37.47 -25.51 29.94
CA LEU A 210 38.73 -25.53 30.69
C LEU A 210 38.99 -26.89 31.34
N LYS A 211 37.96 -27.50 31.96
CA LYS A 211 38.08 -28.86 32.53
C LYS A 211 38.38 -29.91 31.45
N GLU A 212 37.76 -29.81 30.29
CA GLU A 212 38.01 -30.71 29.15
C GLU A 212 39.40 -30.51 28.55
N SER A 213 39.93 -29.28 28.55
CA SER A 213 41.26 -28.96 28.01
C SER A 213 42.41 -29.12 29.02
N ALA A 214 42.11 -29.44 30.29
CA ALA A 214 43.08 -29.63 31.38
C ALA A 214 43.97 -30.88 31.27
N GLN A 215 44.08 -31.49 30.08
CA GLN A 215 45.01 -32.59 29.80
C GLN A 215 46.45 -32.12 29.47
N LYS A 216 46.84 -30.91 29.87
CA LYS A 216 48.20 -30.36 29.69
C LYS A 216 48.82 -29.92 31.01
N PRO A 217 50.16 -30.07 31.14
CA PRO A 217 50.84 -30.32 32.39
C PRO A 217 50.83 -29.11 33.33
N ASP A 218 50.84 -29.44 34.63
CA ASP A 218 50.96 -28.52 35.76
C ASP A 218 51.96 -27.39 35.49
N GLY A 219 51.46 -26.15 35.58
CA GLY A 219 52.30 -24.95 35.72
C GLY A 219 52.32 -23.96 34.55
N ALA A 220 51.66 -24.21 33.42
CA ALA A 220 51.57 -23.22 32.34
C ALA A 220 50.46 -22.19 32.61
N HIS A 221 50.83 -20.91 32.78
CA HIS A 221 49.86 -19.81 32.90
C HIS A 221 48.98 -19.68 31.64
N ILE A 222 47.67 -19.85 31.81
CA ILE A 222 46.68 -19.69 30.73
C ILE A 222 46.56 -18.20 30.37
N LYS A 223 46.85 -17.85 29.11
CA LYS A 223 46.71 -16.47 28.61
C LYS A 223 45.30 -16.25 28.08
N MET A 224 44.88 -14.98 28.02
CA MET A 224 43.58 -14.59 27.46
C MET A 224 43.36 -15.13 26.03
N ASN A 225 44.41 -15.15 25.20
CA ASN A 225 44.33 -15.69 23.84
C ASN A 225 44.03 -17.20 23.80
N ASP A 226 44.48 -17.96 24.80
CA ASP A 226 44.19 -19.39 24.89
C ASP A 226 42.72 -19.60 25.22
N ILE A 227 42.15 -18.77 26.11
CA ILE A 227 40.72 -18.78 26.43
C ILE A 227 39.88 -18.39 25.19
N TYR A 228 40.30 -17.39 24.41
CA TYR A 228 39.61 -17.04 23.16
C TYR A 228 39.68 -18.13 22.09
N ARG A 229 40.76 -18.92 22.04
CA ARG A 229 40.84 -20.07 21.13
C ARG A 229 39.88 -21.18 21.54
N LEU A 230 39.76 -21.41 22.84
CA LEU A 230 38.87 -22.41 23.42
C LEU A 230 37.39 -22.00 23.34
N VAL A 231 37.09 -20.71 23.53
CA VAL A 231 35.74 -20.15 23.45
C VAL A 231 35.73 -18.90 22.55
N PRO A 232 35.66 -19.06 21.21
CA PRO A 232 35.73 -17.93 20.27
C PRO A 232 34.63 -16.88 20.45
N MET A 233 33.43 -17.31 20.87
CA MET A 233 32.29 -16.43 21.11
C MET A 233 32.50 -15.47 22.29
N LEU A 234 33.47 -15.74 23.16
CA LEU A 234 33.79 -14.93 24.34
C LEU A 234 34.27 -13.53 23.96
N TYR A 235 35.01 -13.40 22.84
CA TYR A 235 35.50 -12.11 22.35
C TYR A 235 34.34 -11.14 22.09
N ARG A 236 33.31 -11.59 21.38
CA ARG A 236 32.12 -10.79 21.07
C ARG A 236 31.27 -10.52 22.32
N SER A 237 31.15 -11.50 23.21
CA SER A 237 30.39 -11.34 24.45
C SER A 237 31.02 -10.30 25.38
N LEU A 238 32.35 -10.21 25.43
CA LEU A 238 33.09 -9.30 26.31
C LEU A 238 33.45 -7.96 25.66
N GLU A 239 32.97 -7.68 24.45
CA GLU A 239 33.15 -6.40 23.77
C GLU A 239 32.53 -5.24 24.57
N ILE A 240 31.37 -5.48 25.19
CA ILE A 240 30.67 -4.50 26.02
C ILE A 240 31.18 -4.59 27.47
N LYS A 241 31.81 -3.52 27.97
CA LYS A 241 32.45 -3.48 29.30
C LYS A 241 31.50 -3.76 30.47
N ASP A 242 30.29 -3.23 30.39
CA ASP A 242 29.31 -3.26 31.50
C ASP A 242 28.45 -4.54 31.51
N ARG A 243 28.76 -5.52 30.67
CA ARG A 243 28.08 -6.82 30.62
C ARG A 243 29.02 -7.95 31.06
N TYR A 244 28.41 -9.04 31.50
CA TYR A 244 29.06 -10.29 31.92
C TYR A 244 30.01 -10.16 33.14
N PRO A 245 29.55 -9.60 34.28
CA PRO A 245 30.39 -9.42 35.47
C PRO A 245 30.98 -10.72 36.02
N LYS A 246 30.20 -11.82 36.06
CA LYS A 246 30.66 -13.12 36.60
C LYS A 246 31.70 -13.75 35.69
N THR A 247 31.46 -13.77 34.38
CA THR A 247 32.44 -14.29 33.41
C THR A 247 33.74 -13.49 33.44
N ARG A 248 33.67 -12.15 33.54
CA ARG A 248 34.86 -11.30 33.68
C ARG A 248 35.63 -11.59 34.96
N ALA A 249 34.94 -11.81 36.08
CA ALA A 249 35.57 -12.19 37.35
C ALA A 249 36.28 -13.54 37.25
N LEU A 250 35.65 -14.53 36.62
CA LEU A 250 36.25 -15.85 36.36
C LEU A 250 37.54 -15.73 35.53
N ILE A 251 37.48 -15.02 34.40
CA ILE A 251 38.64 -14.84 33.51
C ILE A 251 39.80 -14.14 34.21
N ARG A 252 39.50 -13.15 35.06
CA ARG A 252 40.54 -12.50 35.89
C ARG A 252 41.20 -13.48 36.86
N LYS A 253 40.41 -14.37 37.49
CA LYS A 253 40.97 -15.42 38.37
C LYS A 253 41.90 -16.37 37.62
N ILE A 254 41.49 -16.79 36.41
CA ILE A 254 42.27 -17.68 35.53
C ILE A 254 43.60 -17.02 35.14
N ILE A 255 43.55 -15.78 34.65
CA ILE A 255 44.75 -15.07 34.17
C ILE A 255 45.71 -14.74 35.33
N CYS A 256 45.20 -14.43 36.53
CA CYS A 256 46.03 -14.16 37.71
C CYS A 256 46.57 -15.43 38.40
N GLY A 257 46.34 -16.63 37.87
CA GLY A 257 46.84 -17.88 38.45
C GLY A 257 46.18 -18.28 39.78
N ARG A 258 44.94 -17.83 40.03
CA ARG A 258 44.13 -18.22 41.20
C ARG A 258 42.91 -19.03 40.77
N TYR A 259 43.10 -19.95 39.84
CA TYR A 259 42.06 -20.80 39.27
C TYR A 259 42.47 -22.26 39.36
#